data_AF-A0AAN6TAE5-F1
#
_entry.id   AF-A0AAN6TAE5-F1
#
_cell.length_a   1.000
_cell.length_b   1.000
_cell.length_c   1.000
_cell.angle_alpha   90.00
_cell.angle_beta   90.00
_cell.angle_gamma   90.00
#
_symmetry.space_group_name_H-M   'P 1'
#
loop_
_entity.id
_entity.type
_entity.pdbx_description
1 polymer ?
#
loop_
_entity_poly.entity_id
_entity_poly.type
_entity_poly.pdbx_seq_one_letter_code
_entity_poly.pdbx_strand_id
1 'polypeptide(L)'
;MPVPFETLIPYGIIIAMFGVTGAGLNKVKNWSSGGKKHRWSIDQWDRQMMDRDRRLTGHLRGQTDNPIAPPGFELNNPWRVERRYS
;
A
#
# COMPACT_ATOMS: atom_id res chain seq x y z
N MET A 1 -30.95 -8.06 -36.91
CA MET A 1 -30.38 -6.70 -36.92
C MET A 1 -29.03 -6.75 -36.21
N PRO A 2 -27.92 -6.35 -36.84
CA PRO A 2 -26.62 -6.32 -36.19
C PRO A 2 -26.62 -5.34 -35.01
N VAL A 3 -25.76 -5.56 -34.01
CA VAL A 3 -25.65 -4.71 -32.82
C VAL A 3 -25.18 -3.30 -33.23
N PRO A 4 -25.85 -2.22 -32.76
CA PRO A 4 -25.48 -0.85 -33.12
C PRO A 4 -24.23 -0.40 -32.36
N PHE A 5 -23.05 -0.70 -32.92
CA PHE A 5 -21.76 -0.50 -32.25
C PHE A 5 -21.46 0.97 -31.92
N GLU A 6 -22.01 1.92 -32.69
CA GLU A 6 -21.88 3.36 -32.47
C GLU A 6 -22.44 3.77 -31.10
N THR A 7 -23.51 3.09 -30.64
CA THR A 7 -24.08 3.30 -29.31
C THR A 7 -23.21 2.73 -28.18
N LEU A 8 -22.30 1.80 -28.52
CA LEU A 8 -21.39 1.15 -27.58
C LEU A 8 -20.04 1.86 -27.46
N ILE A 9 -19.67 2.71 -28.43
CA ILE A 9 -18.41 3.47 -28.41
C ILE A 9 -18.23 4.27 -27.10
N PRO A 10 -19.23 5.05 -26.63
CA PRO A 10 -19.09 5.81 -25.39
C PRO A 10 -18.83 4.89 -24.17
N TYR A 11 -19.54 3.77 -24.10
CA TYR A 11 -19.34 2.78 -23.02
C TYR A 11 -17.98 2.10 -23.11
N GLY A 12 -17.49 1.81 -24.32
CA GLY A 12 -16.14 1.28 -24.54
C GLY A 12 -15.06 2.23 -24.05
N ILE A 13 -15.20 3.53 -24.33
CA ILE A 13 -14.27 4.57 -23.83
C ILE A 13 -14.30 4.61 -22.30
N ILE A 14 -15.50 4.61 -21.69
CA ILE A 14 -15.64 4.61 -20.23
C ILE A 14 -14.93 3.40 -19.60
N ILE A 15 -15.19 2.19 -20.11
CA ILE A 15 -14.56 0.96 -19.63
C ILE A 15 -13.04 1.02 -19.79
N ALA A 16 -12.55 1.50 -20.94
CA ALA A 16 -11.12 1.63 -21.18
C ALA A 16 -10.47 2.61 -20.20
N MET A 17 -11.05 3.79 -19.98
CA MET A 17 -10.51 4.78 -19.05
C MET A 17 -10.50 4.28 -17.61
N PHE A 18 -11.57 3.63 -17.14
CA PHE A 18 -11.60 3.02 -15.81
C PHE A 18 -10.63 1.84 -15.69
N GLY A 19 -10.51 1.01 -16.74
CA GLY A 19 -9.58 -0.11 -16.79
C GLY A 19 -8.12 0.33 -16.69
N VAL A 20 -7.72 1.32 -17.51
CA VAL A 20 -6.37 1.89 -17.50
C VAL A 20 -6.07 2.54 -16.15
N THR A 21 -7.01 3.31 -15.61
CA THR A 21 -6.83 3.97 -14.30
C THR A 21 -6.69 2.95 -13.18
N GLY A 22 -7.57 1.94 -13.13
CA GLY A 22 -7.54 0.89 -12.10
C GLY A 22 -6.26 0.07 -12.14
N ALA A 23 -5.83 -0.35 -13.33
CA ALA A 23 -4.57 -1.08 -13.52
C ALA A 23 -3.36 -0.21 -13.18
N GLY A 24 -3.35 1.06 -13.60
CA GLY A 24 -2.28 2.01 -13.29
C GLY A 24 -2.12 2.24 -11.79
N LEU A 25 -3.22 2.50 -11.07
CA LEU A 25 -3.21 2.68 -9.62
C LEU A 25 -2.75 1.41 -8.89
N ASN A 26 -3.18 0.23 -9.35
CA ASN A 26 -2.74 -1.04 -8.77
C ASN A 26 -1.22 -1.22 -8.92
N LYS A 27 -0.69 -0.94 -10.12
CA LYS A 27 0.74 -1.07 -10.42
C LYS A 27 1.59 -0.11 -9.58
N VAL A 28 1.20 1.16 -9.51
CA VAL A 28 1.89 2.17 -8.68
C VAL A 28 1.89 1.77 -7.22
N LYS A 29 0.74 1.32 -6.67
CA LYS A 29 0.66 0.85 -5.28
C LYS A 29 1.53 -0.38 -5.05
N ASN A 30 1.56 -1.32 -5.98
CA ASN A 30 2.41 -2.52 -5.89
C ASN A 30 3.90 -2.14 -5.87
N TRP A 31 4.34 -1.21 -6.72
CA TRP A 31 5.71 -0.72 -6.72
C TRP A 31 6.08 -0.01 -5.42
N SER A 32 5.23 0.90 -4.92
CA SER A 32 5.47 1.58 -3.64
C SER A 32 5.51 0.61 -2.44
N SER A 33 4.90 -0.57 -2.57
CA SER A 33 4.86 -1.60 -1.54
C SER A 33 5.98 -2.64 -1.68
N GLY A 34 6.99 -2.38 -2.51
CA GLY A 34 8.11 -3.31 -2.75
C GLY A 34 7.67 -4.58 -3.46
N GLY A 35 6.71 -4.49 -4.38
CA GLY A 35 6.18 -5.63 -5.14
C GLY A 35 5.08 -6.41 -4.44
N LYS A 36 4.73 -6.05 -3.19
CA LYS A 36 3.68 -6.73 -2.41
C LYS A 36 2.30 -6.13 -2.70
N LYS A 37 1.24 -6.92 -2.49
CA LYS A 37 -0.13 -6.42 -2.56
C LYS A 37 -0.41 -5.41 -1.44
N HIS A 38 -1.26 -4.43 -1.73
CA HIS A 38 -1.72 -3.47 -0.73
C HIS A 38 -2.53 -4.18 0.36
N ARG A 39 -2.38 -3.76 1.63
CA ARG A 39 -3.16 -4.28 2.77
C ARG A 39 -4.39 -3.41 2.98
N TRP A 40 -5.51 -4.04 3.30
CA TRP A 40 -6.82 -3.43 3.49
C TRP A 40 -7.29 -3.78 4.90
N SER A 41 -8.21 -2.98 5.47
CA SER A 41 -8.76 -3.25 6.81
C SER A 41 -7.69 -3.33 7.92
N ILE A 42 -6.73 -2.40 7.90
CA ILE A 42 -5.61 -2.35 8.84
C ILE A 42 -6.09 -1.83 10.20
N ASP A 43 -6.02 -2.69 11.21
CA ASP A 43 -6.41 -2.36 12.59
C ASP A 43 -5.28 -1.65 13.37
N GLN A 44 -5.47 -1.46 14.68
CA GLN A 44 -4.45 -0.81 15.51
C GLN A 44 -3.20 -1.68 15.70
N TRP A 45 -3.37 -3.00 15.81
CA TRP A 45 -2.26 -3.94 15.97
C TRP A 45 -1.38 -3.97 14.73
N ASP A 46 -1.99 -4.09 13.55
CA ASP A 46 -1.33 -4.11 12.26
C ASP A 46 -0.52 -2.83 12.03
N ARG A 47 -1.03 -1.66 12.46
CA ARG A 47 -0.28 -0.39 12.38
C ARG A 47 0.97 -0.45 13.24
N GLN A 48 0.88 -0.94 14.46
CA GLN A 48 2.03 -1.08 15.36
C GLN A 48 3.05 -2.08 14.82
N MET A 49 2.60 -3.21 14.26
CA MET A 49 3.47 -4.21 13.64
C MET A 49 4.13 -3.67 12.37
N MET A 50 3.43 -2.89 11.55
CA MET A 50 4.02 -2.24 10.37
C MET A 50 5.10 -1.22 10.75
N ASP A 51 4.89 -0.45 11.83
CA ASP A 51 5.92 0.46 12.33
C ASP A 51 7.13 -0.30 12.90
N ARG A 52 6.91 -1.44 13.57
CA ARG A 52 7.98 -2.35 13.99
C ARG A 52 8.76 -2.89 12.79
N ASP A 53 8.08 -3.39 11.77
CA ASP A 53 8.72 -3.94 10.57
C ASP A 53 9.52 -2.87 9.81
N ARG A 54 8.99 -1.64 9.75
CA ARG A 54 9.72 -0.48 9.22
C ARG A 54 10.99 -0.18 10.02
N ARG A 55 10.96 -0.32 11.35
CA ARG A 55 12.15 -0.15 12.20
C ARG A 55 13.17 -1.28 12.02
N LEU A 56 12.72 -2.49 11.72
CA LEU A 56 13.60 -3.63 11.47
C LEU A 56 14.24 -3.60 10.08
N THR A 57 13.53 -3.09 9.07
CA THR A 57 13.93 -3.24 7.66
C THR A 57 14.20 -1.92 6.94
N GLY A 58 13.90 -0.77 7.54
CA GLY A 58 13.97 0.55 6.92
C GLY A 58 12.85 0.84 5.92
N HIS A 59 12.06 -0.15 5.52
CA HIS A 59 10.98 -0.01 4.54
C HIS A 59 9.61 -0.28 5.15
N LEU A 60 8.61 0.53 4.79
CA LEU A 60 7.24 0.43 5.33
C LEU A 60 6.60 -0.96 5.13
N ARG A 61 7.03 -1.71 4.11
CA ARG A 61 6.52 -3.05 3.76
C ARG A 61 7.63 -4.11 3.71
N GLY A 62 8.81 -3.78 4.24
CA GLY A 62 9.91 -4.73 4.36
C GLY A 62 9.53 -5.87 5.30
N GLN A 63 10.01 -7.07 5.00
CA GLN A 63 9.91 -8.23 5.89
C GLN A 63 11.31 -8.83 6.00
N THR A 64 11.65 -9.31 7.18
CA THR A 64 12.89 -10.02 7.45
C THR A 64 12.58 -11.22 8.34
N ASP A 65 13.24 -12.32 8.06
CA ASP A 65 13.21 -13.59 8.77
C ASP A 65 14.47 -13.81 9.61
N ASN A 66 15.34 -12.80 9.70
CA ASN A 66 16.57 -12.89 10.48
C ASN A 66 16.26 -13.16 11.96
N PRO A 67 16.90 -14.18 12.58
CA PRO A 67 16.65 -14.53 13.97
C PRO A 67 17.20 -13.48 14.95
N ILE A 68 18.21 -12.71 14.53
CA ILE A 68 18.84 -11.64 15.31
C ILE A 68 18.50 -10.31 14.65
N ALA A 69 18.00 -9.36 15.45
CA ALA A 69 17.67 -8.02 14.98
C ALA A 69 18.94 -7.25 14.55
N PRO A 70 18.83 -6.32 13.59
CA PRO A 70 19.97 -5.51 13.18
C PRO A 70 20.45 -4.62 14.34
N PRO A 71 21.76 -4.31 14.39
CA PRO A 71 22.31 -3.42 15.41
C PRO A 71 21.65 -2.03 15.32
N GLY A 72 21.36 -1.43 16.46
CA GLY A 72 20.65 -0.14 16.55
C GLY A 72 19.12 -0.26 16.58
N PHE A 73 18.55 -1.45 16.38
CA PHE A 73 17.12 -1.68 16.64
C PHE A 73 16.79 -1.46 18.13
N GLU A 74 17.73 -1.73 19.03
CA GLU A 74 17.60 -1.47 20.46
C GLU A 74 17.46 0.03 20.79
N LEU A 75 17.97 0.92 19.94
CA LEU A 75 17.95 2.37 20.15
C LEU A 75 16.85 3.09 19.37
N ASN A 76 16.20 2.43 18.41
CA ASN A 76 15.32 3.08 17.45
C ASN A 76 13.84 3.12 17.86
N ASN A 77 13.53 3.12 19.16
CA ASN A 77 12.16 3.13 19.66
C ASN A 77 11.62 4.57 19.86
N PRO A 78 10.81 5.11 18.93
CA PRO A 78 10.24 6.45 19.09
C PRO A 78 9.03 6.42 20.00
N TRP A 79 8.99 7.36 20.95
CA TRP A 79 7.76 7.72 21.64
C TRP A 79 7.06 8.83 20.86
N ARG A 80 5.78 8.61 20.52
CA ARG A 80 4.98 9.63 19.83
C ARG A 80 4.56 10.68 20.85
N VAL A 81 4.87 11.94 20.57
CA VAL A 81 4.45 13.08 21.40
C VAL A 81 3.32 13.79 20.68
N GLU A 82 2.19 13.94 21.36
CA GLU A 82 1.03 14.65 20.84
C GLU A 82 0.95 16.06 21.44
N ARG A 83 0.38 17.00 20.68
CA ARG A 83 0.10 18.34 21.19
C ARG A 83 -1.10 18.27 22.14
N ARG A 84 -1.12 19.13 23.16
CA ARG A 84 -2.28 19.25 24.05
C ARG A 84 -3.50 19.66 23.22
N TYR A 85 -4.57 18.86 23.29
CA TYR A 85 -5.88 19.27 22.79
C TYR A 85 -6.41 20.39 23.71
N SER A 86 -6.53 21.61 23.17
CA SER A 86 -7.11 22.79 23.84
C SER A 86 -8.34 23.25 23.10
#